data_AF-A0A946I260-F1
#
_entry.id   AF-A0A946I260-F1
#
_cell.length_a   1.000
_cell.length_b   1.000
_cell.length_c   1.000
_cell.angle_alpha   90.00
_cell.angle_beta   90.00
_cell.angle_gamma   90.00
#
_symmetry.space_group_name_H-M   'P 1'
#
loop_
_entity.id
_entity.type
_entity.pdbx_description
1 polymer ?
#
loop_
_entity_poly.entity_id
_entity_poly.type
_entity_poly.pdbx_seq_one_letter_code
_entity_poly.pdbx_strand_id
1 'polypeptide(L)'
;MTKSETISSVKTDPAKDLLIQENTMLRDALNAISDGFVVFDADDVVIAFNKKHQELFPSLAPSLKIGVAYKDLLRAQAESGQIEVARGREEEWVQEWAERHQVADGTPREQIFANGKIMRLNEYRTSFGASWLFERISPT
;
A
#
# COMPACT_ATOMS: atom_id res chain seq x y z
N MET A 1 -52.91 17.52 14.15
CA MET A 1 -52.87 16.44 13.15
C MET A 1 -52.61 17.11 11.80
N THR A 2 -51.53 16.94 11.05
CA THR A 2 -50.26 16.20 11.20
C THR A 2 -49.35 16.85 10.15
N LYS A 3 -48.11 17.25 10.50
CA LYS A 3 -47.15 17.83 9.54
C LYS A 3 -46.77 16.76 8.51
N SER A 4 -46.91 17.09 7.24
CA SER A 4 -46.46 16.24 6.12
C SER A 4 -44.94 16.34 6.00
N GLU A 5 -44.26 15.23 6.29
CA GLU A 5 -42.84 15.03 6.02
C GLU A 5 -42.64 14.91 4.51
N THR A 6 -42.01 15.91 3.91
CA THR A 6 -41.42 15.78 2.58
C THR A 6 -40.10 15.05 2.73
N ILE A 7 -40.11 13.73 2.54
CA ILE A 7 -38.89 12.96 2.33
C ILE A 7 -38.31 13.42 0.99
N SER A 8 -37.28 14.26 1.07
CA SER A 8 -36.46 14.66 -0.08
C SER A 8 -35.84 13.41 -0.68
N SER A 9 -36.32 12.98 -1.85
CA SER A 9 -35.70 11.91 -2.61
C SER A 9 -34.35 12.42 -3.12
N VAL A 10 -33.27 12.00 -2.48
CA VAL A 10 -31.91 12.20 -2.98
C VAL A 10 -31.81 11.44 -4.30
N LYS A 11 -31.97 12.13 -5.43
CA LYS A 11 -31.62 11.57 -6.75
C LYS A 11 -30.11 11.39 -6.76
N THR A 12 -29.63 10.15 -6.72
CA THR A 12 -28.21 9.86 -6.97
C THR A 12 -27.88 10.15 -8.44
N ASP A 13 -26.69 10.70 -8.65
CA ASP A 13 -26.14 10.96 -9.98
C ASP A 13 -25.67 9.62 -10.57
N PRO A 14 -26.24 9.15 -11.69
CA PRO A 14 -25.89 7.86 -12.28
C PRO A 14 -24.41 7.77 -12.67
N ALA A 15 -23.73 8.89 -12.97
CA ALA A 15 -22.30 8.89 -13.24
C ALA A 15 -21.49 8.64 -11.96
N LYS A 16 -21.94 9.21 -10.83
CA LYS A 16 -21.33 8.98 -9.52
C LYS A 16 -21.52 7.54 -9.05
N ASP A 17 -22.70 6.97 -9.26
CA ASP A 17 -23.00 5.58 -8.89
C ASP A 17 -22.13 4.59 -9.68
N LEU A 18 -21.95 4.84 -10.99
CA LEU A 18 -21.06 4.03 -11.82
C LEU A 18 -19.60 4.11 -11.35
N LEU A 19 -19.10 5.32 -11.05
CA LEU A 19 -17.74 5.51 -10.54
C LEU A 19 -17.51 4.79 -9.20
N ILE A 20 -18.49 4.86 -8.29
CA ILE A 20 -18.44 4.14 -7.01
C ILE A 20 -18.40 2.63 -7.24
N GLN A 21 -19.23 2.13 -8.16
CA GLN A 21 -19.29 0.70 -8.47
C GLN A 21 -17.97 0.20 -9.08
N GLU A 22 -17.40 0.94 -10.03
CA GLU A 22 -16.10 0.62 -10.64
C GLU A 22 -14.98 0.62 -9.59
N ASN A 23 -14.92 1.64 -8.74
CA ASN A 23 -13.91 1.73 -7.69
C ASN A 23 -14.05 0.59 -6.66
N THR A 24 -15.28 0.21 -6.32
CA THR A 24 -15.56 -0.90 -5.41
C THR A 24 -15.10 -2.22 -6.02
N MET A 25 -15.44 -2.49 -7.29
CA MET A 25 -15.02 -3.71 -7.98
C MET A 25 -13.50 -3.82 -8.07
N LEU A 26 -12.79 -2.73 -8.37
CA LEU A 26 -11.33 -2.71 -8.42
C LEU A 26 -10.71 -2.99 -7.04
N ARG A 27 -11.25 -2.37 -5.98
CA ARG A 27 -10.81 -2.62 -4.60
C ARG A 27 -11.03 -4.07 -4.19
N ASP A 28 -12.19 -4.64 -4.51
CA ASP A 28 -12.51 -6.03 -4.19
C ASP A 28 -11.59 -7.00 -4.92
N ALA A 29 -11.32 -6.76 -6.21
CA ALA A 29 -10.36 -7.55 -6.99
C ALA A 29 -8.94 -7.47 -6.38
N LEU A 30 -8.48 -6.27 -5.99
CA LEU A 30 -7.19 -6.08 -5.32
C LEU A 30 -7.13 -6.67 -3.91
N ASN A 31 -8.27 -6.83 -3.23
CA ASN A 31 -8.32 -7.51 -1.92
C ASN A 31 -8.42 -9.03 -2.04
N ALA A 32 -8.86 -9.55 -3.19
CA ALA A 32 -8.97 -10.98 -3.45
C ALA A 32 -7.61 -11.65 -3.78
N ILE A 33 -6.63 -10.88 -4.26
CA ILE A 33 -5.26 -11.39 -4.46
C ILE A 33 -4.55 -11.62 -3.12
N SER A 34 -3.64 -12.59 -3.08
CA SER A 34 -2.88 -12.93 -1.87
C SER A 34 -1.72 -11.98 -1.58
N ASP A 35 -1.45 -11.07 -2.51
CA ASP A 35 -0.32 -10.16 -2.48
C ASP A 35 -0.68 -8.83 -1.83
N GLY A 36 0.28 -8.23 -1.14
CA GLY A 36 0.15 -6.86 -0.64
C GLY A 36 0.37 -5.86 -1.78
N PHE A 37 -0.44 -4.80 -1.83
CA PHE A 37 -0.33 -3.77 -2.85
C PHE A 37 -0.39 -2.38 -2.23
N VAL A 38 0.50 -1.48 -2.66
CA VAL A 38 0.47 -0.05 -2.32
C VAL A 38 0.89 0.78 -3.55
N VAL A 39 0.24 1.93 -3.73
CA VAL A 39 0.48 2.86 -4.84
C VAL A 39 0.87 4.21 -4.27
N PHE A 40 1.88 4.80 -4.89
CA PHE A 40 2.38 6.14 -4.61
C PHE A 40 2.11 7.07 -5.78
N ASP A 41 1.86 8.34 -5.47
CA ASP A 41 1.85 9.39 -6.47
C ASP A 41 3.28 9.82 -6.89
N ALA A 42 3.38 10.89 -7.68
CA ALA A 42 4.64 11.41 -8.21
C ALA A 42 5.52 12.06 -7.13
N ASP A 43 4.95 12.43 -5.98
CA ASP A 43 5.66 12.99 -4.84
C ASP A 43 6.04 11.89 -3.82
N ASP A 44 5.95 10.62 -4.24
CA ASP A 44 6.15 9.42 -3.44
C ASP A 44 5.25 9.37 -2.20
N VAL A 45 3.98 9.79 -2.33
CA VAL A 45 2.98 9.76 -1.26
C VAL A 45 1.97 8.65 -1.51
N VAL A 46 1.61 7.90 -0.47
CA VAL A 46 0.63 6.80 -0.55
C VAL A 46 -0.74 7.34 -0.99
N ILE A 47 -1.26 6.82 -2.10
CA ILE A 47 -2.60 7.17 -2.61
C ILE A 47 -3.59 5.99 -2.58
N ALA A 48 -3.09 4.75 -2.54
CA ALA A 48 -3.91 3.56 -2.41
C ALA A 48 -3.14 2.38 -1.83
N PHE A 49 -3.82 1.47 -1.15
CA PHE A 49 -3.28 0.17 -0.75
C PHE A 49 -4.41 -0.84 -0.57
N ASN A 50 -4.10 -2.14 -0.66
CA ASN A 50 -5.07 -3.20 -0.37
C ASN A 50 -4.98 -3.65 1.10
N LYS A 51 -6.04 -4.31 1.58
CA LYS A 51 -6.06 -4.87 2.95
C LYS A 51 -4.95 -5.89 3.17
N LYS A 52 -4.60 -6.63 2.13
CA LYS A 52 -3.62 -7.71 2.20
C LYS A 52 -2.24 -7.22 2.62
N HIS A 53 -1.85 -6.01 2.22
CA HIS A 53 -0.61 -5.38 2.66
C HIS A 53 -0.56 -5.24 4.19
N GLN A 54 -1.64 -4.76 4.83
CA GLN A 54 -1.69 -4.62 6.28
C GLN A 54 -1.65 -5.97 7.01
N GLU A 55 -2.26 -7.00 6.43
CA GLU A 55 -2.22 -8.37 6.98
C GLU A 55 -0.82 -9.00 6.89
N LEU A 56 -0.09 -8.72 5.81
CA LEU A 56 1.27 -9.20 5.60
C LEU A 56 2.29 -8.45 6.48
N PHE A 57 2.04 -7.17 6.75
CA PHE A 57 2.91 -6.30 7.54
C PHE A 57 2.19 -5.66 8.74
N PRO A 58 1.78 -6.44 9.77
CA PRO A 58 1.04 -5.89 10.91
C PRO A 58 1.80 -4.82 11.71
N SER A 59 3.14 -4.91 11.76
CA SER A 59 3.99 -3.91 12.43
C SER A 59 3.98 -2.56 11.71
N LEU A 60 3.75 -2.56 10.39
CA LEU A 60 3.70 -1.34 9.57
C LEU A 60 2.27 -0.83 9.38
N ALA A 61 1.25 -1.66 9.67
CA ALA A 61 -0.16 -1.30 9.49
C ALA A 61 -0.59 0.01 10.18
N PRO A 62 -0.09 0.39 11.38
CA PRO A 62 -0.41 1.68 12.00
C PRO A 62 0.15 2.90 11.24
N SER A 63 1.27 2.71 10.53
CA SER A 63 1.97 3.74 9.77
C SER A 63 1.49 3.84 8.32
N LEU A 64 0.95 2.76 7.75
CA LEU A 64 0.41 2.76 6.39
C LEU A 64 -0.96 3.43 6.32
N LYS A 65 -0.98 4.67 5.81
CA LYS A 65 -2.18 5.47 5.55
C LYS A 65 -2.04 6.25 4.25
N ILE A 66 -3.16 6.61 3.64
CA ILE A 66 -3.18 7.56 2.52
C ILE A 66 -2.58 8.89 2.99
N GLY A 67 -1.72 9.49 2.18
CA GLY A 67 -1.03 10.75 2.48
C GLY A 67 0.32 10.58 3.18
N VAL A 68 0.74 9.36 3.52
CA VAL A 68 2.05 9.11 4.13
C VAL A 68 3.14 9.07 3.06
N ALA A 69 4.25 9.75 3.31
CA ALA A 69 5.40 9.72 2.41
C ALA A 69 6.09 8.36 2.45
N TYR A 70 6.58 7.92 1.29
CA TYR A 70 7.29 6.67 1.11
C TYR A 70 8.48 6.51 2.08
N LYS A 71 9.30 7.56 2.22
CA LYS A 71 10.45 7.55 3.14
C LYS A 71 10.04 7.35 4.60
N ASP A 72 8.87 7.85 5.01
CA ASP A 72 8.39 7.69 6.38
C ASP A 72 7.91 6.26 6.63
N LEU A 73 7.35 5.58 5.61
CA LEU A 73 7.07 4.15 5.69
C LEU A 73 8.35 3.33 5.84
N LEU A 74 9.39 3.65 5.06
CA LEU A 74 10.68 2.96 5.16
C LEU A 74 11.31 3.15 6.55
N ARG A 75 11.31 4.37 7.09
CA ARG A 75 11.79 4.63 8.46
C ARG A 75 11.02 3.83 9.48
N ALA A 76 9.69 3.87 9.43
CA ALA A 76 8.86 3.07 10.32
C ALA A 76 9.15 1.57 10.20
N GLN A 77 9.44 1.07 8.99
CA GLN A 77 9.80 -0.32 8.76
C GLN A 77 11.18 -0.67 9.33
N ALA A 78 12.19 0.19 9.14
CA ALA A 78 13.52 0.02 9.71
C ALA A 78 13.48 0.03 11.24
N GLU A 79 12.77 1.00 11.82
CA GLU A 79 12.60 1.17 13.27
C GLU A 79 11.72 0.09 13.92
N SER A 80 10.90 -0.63 13.14
CA SER A 80 10.07 -1.73 13.66
C SER A 80 10.87 -2.92 14.21
N GLY A 81 12.19 -2.97 13.94
CA GLY A 81 13.06 -4.06 14.32
C GLY A 81 12.83 -5.35 13.53
N GLN A 82 11.92 -5.34 12.53
CA GLN A 82 11.62 -6.49 11.69
C GLN A 82 12.62 -6.70 10.55
N ILE A 83 13.43 -5.69 10.24
CA ILE A 83 14.43 -5.76 9.17
C ILE A 83 15.82 -5.86 9.82
N GLU A 84 16.31 -7.09 9.98
CA GLU A 84 17.58 -7.33 10.68
C GLU A 84 18.76 -6.60 10.01
N VAL A 85 18.78 -6.55 8.67
CA VAL A 85 19.82 -5.87 7.88
C VAL A 85 19.79 -4.34 8.00
N ALA A 86 18.71 -3.75 8.52
CA ALA A 86 18.61 -2.32 8.76
C ALA A 86 19.11 -1.92 10.15
N ARG A 87 19.24 -2.87 11.09
CA ARG A 87 19.57 -2.59 12.48
C ARG A 87 20.94 -1.91 12.60
N GLY A 88 20.96 -0.73 13.21
CA GLY A 88 22.16 0.09 13.40
C GLY A 88 22.64 0.82 12.14
N ARG A 89 21.88 0.74 11.04
CA ARG A 89 22.13 1.46 9.77
C ARG A 89 20.82 1.92 9.11
N GLU A 90 19.84 2.29 9.92
CA GLU A 90 18.45 2.51 9.50
C GLU A 90 18.36 3.56 8.39
N GLU A 91 19.02 4.71 8.54
CA GLU A 91 19.01 5.77 7.54
C GLU A 91 19.72 5.38 6.23
N GLU A 92 20.82 4.61 6.31
CA GLU A 92 21.47 4.09 5.10
C GLU A 92 20.56 3.13 4.35
N TRP A 93 19.88 2.23 5.08
CA TRP A 93 18.91 1.31 4.51
C TRP A 93 17.74 2.07 3.86
N VAL A 94 17.20 3.09 4.51
CA VAL A 94 16.14 3.95 3.95
C VAL A 94 16.60 4.61 2.64
N GLN A 95 17.85 5.11 2.59
CA GLN A 95 18.39 5.77 1.41
C GLN A 95 18.58 4.79 0.24
N GLU A 96 19.13 3.59 0.50
CA GLU A 96 19.28 2.53 -0.53
C GLU A 96 17.93 2.13 -1.16
N TRP A 97 16.88 2.09 -0.34
CA TRP A 97 15.52 1.79 -0.81
C TRP A 97 14.92 2.96 -1.58
N ALA A 98 15.11 4.20 -1.12
CA ALA A 98 14.64 5.39 -1.82
C ALA A 98 15.27 5.55 -3.22
N GLU A 99 16.57 5.28 -3.37
CA GLU A 99 17.25 5.35 -4.67
C GLU A 99 16.71 4.31 -5.66
N ARG A 100 16.41 3.10 -5.18
CA ARG A 100 15.81 2.05 -6.00
C ARG A 100 14.37 2.35 -6.36
N HIS A 101 13.62 2.94 -5.43
CA HIS A 101 12.26 3.36 -5.67
C HIS A 101 12.20 4.27 -6.90
N GLN A 102 13.15 5.20 -7.05
CA GLN A 102 13.24 6.09 -8.21
C GLN A 102 13.31 5.34 -9.55
N VAL A 103 13.97 4.18 -9.59
CA VAL A 103 14.07 3.33 -10.78
C VAL A 103 12.78 2.54 -11.00
N ALA A 104 12.32 1.76 -10.00
CA ALA A 104 11.11 0.92 -10.03
C ALA A 104 10.86 0.24 -11.40
N ASP A 105 11.85 -0.53 -11.85
CA ASP A 105 11.91 -1.20 -13.17
C ASP A 105 11.32 -2.62 -13.19
N GLY A 106 10.71 -3.05 -12.09
CA GLY A 106 10.16 -4.39 -11.92
C GLY A 106 11.17 -5.44 -11.46
N THR A 107 12.44 -5.07 -11.20
CA THR A 107 13.44 -6.03 -10.70
C THR A 107 13.02 -6.58 -9.34
N PRO A 108 12.82 -7.92 -9.21
CA PRO A 108 12.36 -8.50 -7.96
C PRO A 108 13.43 -8.42 -6.87
N ARG A 109 12.99 -8.11 -5.65
CA ARG A 109 13.81 -8.14 -4.44
C ARG A 109 13.23 -9.10 -3.42
N GLU A 110 14.09 -9.88 -2.79
CA GLU A 110 13.69 -10.66 -1.63
C GLU A 110 14.07 -9.91 -0.35
N GLN A 111 13.11 -9.74 0.55
CA GLN A 111 13.31 -9.18 1.88
C GLN A 111 13.01 -10.26 2.91
N ILE A 112 14.01 -10.50 3.77
CA ILE A 112 13.91 -11.41 4.90
C ILE A 112 13.52 -10.60 6.13
N PHE A 113 12.48 -11.03 6.82
CA PHE A 113 11.99 -10.43 8.06
C PHE A 113 12.55 -11.18 9.27
N ALA A 114 12.63 -10.51 10.43
CA ALA A 114 13.15 -11.08 11.68
C ALA A 114 12.39 -12.34 12.14
N ASN A 115 11.14 -12.50 11.72
CA ASN A 115 10.32 -13.69 11.95
C ASN A 115 10.61 -14.85 10.98
N GLY A 116 11.62 -14.74 10.12
CA GLY A 116 12.02 -15.75 9.14
C GLY A 116 11.18 -15.75 7.85
N LYS A 117 10.16 -14.89 7.72
CA LYS A 117 9.39 -14.77 6.47
C LYS A 117 10.22 -14.12 5.39
N ILE A 118 10.08 -14.63 4.17
CA ILE A 118 10.68 -14.08 2.96
C ILE A 118 9.55 -13.52 2.08
N MET A 119 9.66 -12.24 1.75
CA MET A 119 8.75 -11.55 0.84
C MET A 119 9.52 -11.19 -0.44
N ARG A 120 8.90 -11.42 -1.59
CA ARG A 120 9.31 -10.82 -2.85
C ARG A 120 8.62 -9.48 -3.00
N LEU A 121 9.37 -8.48 -3.39
CA LEU A 121 8.91 -7.14 -3.67
C LEU A 121 9.22 -6.83 -5.12
N ASN A 122 8.20 -6.40 -5.86
CA ASN A 122 8.32 -5.91 -7.21
C ASN A 122 7.80 -4.47 -7.22
N GLU A 123 8.56 -3.56 -7.82
CA GLU A 123 8.17 -2.16 -7.93
C GLU A 123 8.05 -1.76 -9.39
N TYR A 124 6.95 -1.14 -9.76
CA TYR A 124 6.71 -0.69 -11.13
C TYR A 124 6.37 0.79 -11.15
N ARG A 125 7.02 1.55 -12.03
CA ARG A 125 6.56 2.90 -12.38
C ARG A 125 5.19 2.85 -13.05
N THR A 126 4.32 3.76 -12.63
CA THR A 126 2.96 3.92 -13.15
C THR A 126 2.74 5.35 -13.62
N SER A 127 1.64 5.61 -14.32
CA SER A 127 1.25 6.98 -14.69
C SER A 127 0.96 7.87 -13.48
N PHE A 128 0.76 7.28 -12.31
CA PHE A 128 0.54 8.03 -11.06
C PHE A 128 1.86 8.32 -10.33
N GLY A 129 2.92 7.53 -10.56
CA GLY A 129 4.15 7.57 -9.78
C GLY A 129 4.80 6.20 -9.76
N ALA A 130 4.70 5.48 -8.64
CA ALA A 130 5.19 4.12 -8.49
C ALA A 130 4.16 3.21 -7.79
N SER A 131 4.29 1.91 -8.01
CA SER A 131 3.45 0.89 -7.35
C SER A 131 4.33 -0.23 -6.83
N TRP A 132 3.96 -0.75 -5.67
CA TRP A 132 4.62 -1.87 -5.00
C TRP A 132 3.69 -3.06 -4.97
N LEU A 133 4.22 -4.20 -5.40
CA LEU A 133 3.60 -5.50 -5.29
C LEU A 133 4.45 -6.39 -4.37
N PHE A 134 3.82 -6.92 -3.33
CA PHE A 134 4.43 -7.81 -2.36
C PHE A 134 3.87 -9.22 -2.50
N GLU A 135 4.69 -10.14 -2.98
CA GLU A 135 4.38 -11.56 -3.03
C GLU A 135 5.07 -12.27 -1.86
N ARG A 136 4.36 -13.13 -1.14
CA ARG A 136 4.98 -13.95 -0.08
C ARG A 136 5.61 -15.19 -0.69
N ILE A 137 6.90 -15.42 -0.45
CA ILE A 137 7.64 -16.57 -1.00
C ILE A 137 7.66 -17.78 -0.05
N SER A 138 7.70 -17.55 1.28
CA SER A 138 7.83 -18.66 2.24
C SER A 138 6.53 -19.48 2.38
N PRO A 139 6.59 -20.82 2.38
CA PRO A 139 5.46 -21.65 2.79
C PRO A 139 5.17 -21.42 4.27
N THR A 140 3.88 -21.41 4.61
CA THR A 140 3.33 -21.25 5.97
C THR A 140 3.93 -22.18 7.00
#